data_AF-A0A821T2U0-F1
#
_entry.id   AF-A0A821T2U0-F1
#
_cell.length_a   1.000
_cell.length_b   1.000
_cell.length_c   1.000
_cell.angle_alpha   90.00
_cell.angle_beta   90.00
_cell.angle_gamma   90.00
#
_symmetry.space_group_name_H-M   'P 1'
#
loop_
_entity.id
_entity.type
_entity.pdbx_description
1 polymer ?
#
loop_
_entity_poly.entity_id
_entity_poly.type
_entity_poly.pdbx_seq_one_letter_code
_entity_poly.pdbx_strand_id
1 'polypeptide(L)'
;MKILANILQDDRTHSNLIQLTLETLTNVVTYDVDSDEEQSDLSEDIIVELTEKYIESEENVYAVLECITKSDVNVHRAAIQFLTSLLRNCTEQVQNIILKKRREGFLKLMNLLDDKREDILSDTLLLFQILIRSHSNIQLLFVLEHGFQRLSEILVDKYGTDGGVIVEDYLSFLLSLFEYNQLAQSCFRKFSQISDLFGFFQTALTGEKCWSTQKVKNVHLFLQIIRTLVSPINSMENIVACQHIMKKWGILHCLCGVLTLTTVPTDVLAETINTIGDIVRGNTENQCVLGPIKKTVVNVHKPTLFNLIYTMVADKKKLFQLRISILYCLQCYLYKNDFGKLMIIQTLLPQTENAANQTTLGHLLISGYLGNDNVASWCSGIALAHLINGNLEYKHEFLKVVITVNQSQTNIKTLMEISLDLLQNLSSSFHTRIATLIFLCTWLSNCSLAVQALISIENSISYLISQICIEPSTNERELLIQSLCSFALGLCLLPSNNNPIQSYSTESFKQLINKQIGINLFLEKLRIISKSEFYIKALEKPQLKFLVSNEMIFDHEFAHLYETLQSSISNILTKQEIISTDNSFIVPT
;
A
#
# COMPACT_ATOMS: atom_id res chain seq x y z
N MET A 1 -21.12 41.14 11.97
CA MET A 1 -21.30 40.40 10.70
C MET A 1 -22.37 40.96 9.78
N LYS A 2 -23.68 41.02 10.14
CA LYS A 2 -24.73 41.51 9.21
C LYS A 2 -24.44 42.89 8.60
N ILE A 3 -23.92 43.83 9.39
CA ILE A 3 -23.53 45.17 8.90
C ILE A 3 -22.38 45.08 7.89
N LEU A 4 -21.38 44.25 8.16
CA LEU A 4 -20.22 44.02 7.27
C LEU A 4 -20.65 43.29 5.98
N ALA A 5 -21.62 42.38 6.05
CA ALA A 5 -22.20 41.72 4.90
C ALA A 5 -22.97 42.71 4.00
N ASN A 6 -23.75 43.62 4.59
CA ASN A 6 -24.46 44.67 3.85
C ASN A 6 -23.48 45.63 3.17
N ILE A 7 -22.37 45.99 3.83
CA ILE A 7 -21.31 46.81 3.24
C ILE A 7 -20.72 46.15 1.96
N LEU A 8 -20.56 44.82 1.95
CA LEU A 8 -20.12 44.08 0.77
C LEU A 8 -21.16 44.09 -0.37
N GLN A 9 -22.45 44.17 -0.03
CA GLN A 9 -23.53 44.21 -1.01
C GLN A 9 -23.74 45.62 -1.60
N ASP A 10 -23.67 46.65 -0.75
CA ASP A 10 -24.05 48.04 -1.06
C ASP A 10 -22.87 48.91 -1.53
N ASP A 11 -21.71 48.86 -0.87
CA ASP A 11 -20.57 49.75 -1.12
C ASP A 11 -19.51 49.13 -2.05
N ARG A 12 -19.92 48.86 -3.31
CA ARG A 12 -19.09 48.14 -4.28
C ARG A 12 -17.95 48.95 -4.90
N THR A 13 -17.91 50.27 -4.71
CA THR A 13 -16.98 51.21 -5.39
C THR A 13 -15.67 51.45 -4.63
N HIS A 14 -15.64 51.26 -3.31
CA HIS A 14 -14.47 51.60 -2.47
C HIS A 14 -13.62 50.37 -2.16
N SER A 15 -12.60 50.12 -2.99
CA SER A 15 -11.67 48.99 -2.89
C SER A 15 -11.08 48.78 -1.49
N ASN A 16 -10.57 49.85 -0.86
CA ASN A 16 -9.97 49.77 0.48
C ASN A 16 -10.99 49.39 1.56
N LEU A 17 -12.23 49.87 1.45
CA LEU A 17 -13.28 49.58 2.42
C LEU A 17 -13.73 48.12 2.32
N ILE A 18 -13.81 47.59 1.09
CA ILE A 18 -14.06 46.18 0.83
C ILE A 18 -12.93 45.31 1.37
N GLN A 19 -11.67 45.68 1.13
CA GLN A 19 -10.51 44.97 1.67
C GLN A 19 -10.59 44.87 3.20
N LEU A 20 -10.74 46.01 3.90
CA LEU A 20 -10.83 46.04 5.36
C LEU A 20 -12.03 45.25 5.88
N THR A 21 -13.15 45.29 5.16
CA THR A 21 -14.36 44.52 5.51
C THR A 21 -14.10 43.01 5.36
N LEU A 22 -13.41 42.58 4.31
CA LEU A 22 -13.06 41.18 4.09
C LEU A 22 -12.00 40.69 5.09
N GLU A 23 -10.99 41.50 5.41
CA GLU A 23 -9.98 41.18 6.42
C GLU A 23 -10.61 41.08 7.82
N THR A 24 -11.48 42.02 8.19
CA THR A 24 -12.20 41.96 9.47
C THR A 24 -13.16 40.77 9.55
N LEU A 25 -13.84 40.43 8.46
CA LEU A 25 -14.65 39.21 8.40
C LEU A 25 -13.80 37.94 8.46
N THR A 26 -12.63 37.94 7.82
CA THR A 26 -11.67 36.83 7.89
C THR A 26 -11.25 36.64 9.34
N ASN A 27 -10.78 37.67 10.03
CA ASN A 27 -10.36 37.60 11.43
C ASN A 27 -11.46 37.16 12.40
N VAL A 28 -12.74 37.41 12.08
CA VAL A 28 -13.87 36.93 12.88
C VAL A 28 -14.14 35.44 12.65
N VAL A 29 -13.78 34.92 11.49
CA VAL A 29 -14.06 33.55 11.03
C VAL A 29 -12.80 32.66 11.10
N THR A 30 -11.62 33.24 11.29
CA THR A 30 -10.34 32.54 11.49
C THR A 30 -9.89 32.61 12.94
N TYR A 31 -9.46 31.47 13.46
CA TYR A 31 -8.75 31.38 14.73
C TYR A 31 -7.25 31.59 14.51
N ASP A 32 -6.63 32.51 15.26
CA ASP A 32 -5.16 32.61 15.32
C ASP A 32 -4.62 31.52 16.25
N VAL A 33 -3.78 30.63 15.72
CA VAL A 33 -3.25 29.44 16.40
C VAL A 33 -2.22 29.78 17.50
N ASP A 34 -1.89 31.06 17.70
CA ASP A 34 -0.84 31.51 18.62
C ASP A 34 -1.35 31.83 20.05
N SER A 35 -2.62 31.62 20.38
CA SER A 35 -3.18 31.86 21.73
C SER A 35 -3.50 30.57 22.48
N ASP A 36 -2.61 30.19 23.40
CA ASP A 36 -2.71 29.26 24.55
C ASP A 36 -3.77 28.12 24.51
N GLU A 37 -3.24 26.89 24.54
CA GLU A 37 -3.86 25.56 24.30
C GLU A 37 -5.01 25.11 25.25
N GLU A 38 -5.53 25.94 26.15
CA GLU A 38 -6.52 25.51 27.18
C GLU A 38 -7.97 26.01 26.96
N GLN A 39 -8.25 26.78 25.89
CA GLN A 39 -9.60 27.28 25.53
C GLN A 39 -10.13 26.81 24.17
N SER A 40 -9.52 25.77 23.58
CA SER A 40 -9.68 25.35 22.18
C SER A 40 -11.13 25.06 21.77
N ASP A 41 -11.81 24.17 22.49
CA ASP A 41 -13.01 23.51 21.96
C ASP A 41 -14.24 24.43 21.95
N LEU A 42 -14.34 25.34 22.93
CA LEU A 42 -15.44 26.31 23.03
C LEU A 42 -15.34 27.44 22.00
N SER A 43 -14.14 27.70 21.47
CA SER A 43 -13.91 28.78 20.52
C SER A 43 -14.19 28.35 19.07
N GLU A 44 -13.93 27.09 18.73
CA GLU A 44 -14.24 26.51 17.42
C GLU A 44 -15.75 26.43 17.18
N ASP A 45 -16.54 25.99 18.17
CA ASP A 45 -18.00 25.92 18.07
C ASP A 45 -18.63 27.30 17.80
N ILE A 46 -18.13 28.35 18.47
CA ILE A 46 -18.60 29.72 18.26
C ILE A 46 -18.27 30.20 16.84
N ILE A 47 -17.08 29.89 16.32
CA ILE A 47 -16.68 30.25 14.96
C ILE A 47 -17.54 29.55 13.92
N VAL A 48 -17.85 28.26 14.13
CA VAL A 48 -18.76 27.51 13.24
C VAL A 48 -20.15 28.12 13.26
N GLU A 49 -20.73 28.39 14.44
CA GLU A 49 -22.05 29.05 14.54
C GLU A 49 -22.08 30.44 13.86
N LEU A 50 -21.00 31.20 14.00
CA LEU A 50 -20.86 32.51 13.34
C LEU A 50 -20.78 32.36 11.82
N THR A 51 -20.04 31.35 11.36
CA THR A 51 -19.91 31.03 9.94
C THR A 51 -21.25 30.57 9.35
N GLU A 52 -21.98 29.70 10.04
CA GLU A 52 -23.32 29.25 9.64
C GLU A 52 -24.31 30.43 9.52
N LYS A 53 -24.34 31.33 10.52
CA LYS A 53 -25.17 32.55 10.47
C LYS A 53 -24.82 33.48 9.31
N TYR A 54 -23.58 33.46 8.83
CA TYR A 54 -23.18 34.23 7.64
C TYR A 54 -23.65 33.55 6.34
N ILE A 55 -23.60 32.21 6.31
CA ILE A 55 -23.94 31.36 5.16
C ILE A 55 -25.46 31.22 4.97
N GLU A 56 -26.28 31.36 6.03
CA GLU A 56 -27.75 31.35 5.95
C GLU A 56 -28.30 32.20 4.79
N SER A 57 -27.67 33.35 4.54
CA SER A 57 -27.92 34.17 3.35
C SER A 57 -26.94 33.83 2.24
N GLU A 58 -27.37 33.00 1.28
CA GLU A 58 -26.57 32.59 0.10
C GLU A 58 -26.02 33.80 -0.69
N GLU A 59 -26.73 34.93 -0.66
CA GLU A 59 -26.33 36.19 -1.29
C GLU A 59 -24.98 36.74 -0.80
N ASN A 60 -24.61 36.47 0.45
CA ASN A 60 -23.33 36.88 1.01
C ASN A 60 -22.17 36.16 0.33
N VAL A 61 -22.30 34.85 0.12
CA VAL A 61 -21.29 34.05 -0.59
C VAL A 61 -21.19 34.50 -2.05
N TYR A 62 -22.31 34.87 -2.67
CA TYR A 62 -22.30 35.44 -4.03
C TYR A 62 -21.61 36.81 -4.09
N ALA A 63 -21.81 37.67 -3.08
CA ALA A 63 -21.12 38.96 -3.00
C ALA A 63 -19.60 38.79 -2.89
N VAL A 64 -19.13 37.80 -2.12
CA VAL A 64 -17.70 37.44 -2.03
C VAL A 64 -17.17 36.95 -3.38
N LEU A 65 -17.89 36.05 -4.07
CA LEU A 65 -17.52 35.58 -5.41
C LEU A 65 -17.50 36.69 -6.47
N GLU A 66 -18.30 37.75 -6.30
CA GLU A 66 -18.23 38.95 -7.16
C GLU A 66 -17.02 39.83 -6.82
N CYS A 67 -16.63 39.93 -5.55
CA CYS A 67 -15.41 40.65 -5.14
C CYS A 67 -14.14 40.03 -5.73
N ILE A 68 -14.13 38.71 -5.97
CA ILE A 68 -13.08 37.98 -6.69
C ILE A 68 -12.89 38.48 -8.14
N THR A 69 -13.86 39.20 -8.73
CA THR A 69 -13.72 39.74 -10.10
C THR A 69 -13.17 41.16 -10.18
N LYS A 70 -12.99 41.86 -9.06
CA LYS A 70 -12.54 43.27 -9.05
C LYS A 70 -11.04 43.39 -9.30
N SER A 71 -10.58 44.30 -10.14
CA SER A 71 -9.16 44.42 -10.56
C SER A 71 -8.12 44.55 -9.43
N ASP A 72 -8.52 44.89 -8.21
CA ASP A 72 -7.62 45.20 -7.12
C ASP A 72 -7.09 43.95 -6.42
N VAL A 73 -5.76 43.83 -6.43
CA VAL A 73 -4.97 42.71 -5.90
C VAL A 73 -5.33 42.37 -4.45
N ASN A 74 -5.47 43.39 -3.61
CA ASN A 74 -5.69 43.18 -2.18
C ASN A 74 -7.12 42.72 -1.89
N VAL A 75 -8.10 43.22 -2.65
CA VAL A 75 -9.49 42.76 -2.55
C VAL A 75 -9.61 41.33 -3.06
N HIS A 76 -8.91 40.98 -4.15
CA HIS A 76 -8.82 39.61 -4.64
C HIS A 76 -8.30 38.66 -3.58
N ARG A 77 -7.16 38.99 -2.98
CA ARG A 77 -6.52 38.14 -1.98
C ARG A 77 -7.37 38.00 -0.72
N ALA A 78 -7.89 39.11 -0.19
CA ALA A 78 -8.76 39.09 0.98
C ALA A 78 -10.05 38.29 0.73
N ALA A 79 -10.61 38.34 -0.49
CA ALA A 79 -11.78 37.54 -0.85
C ALA A 79 -11.47 36.04 -0.94
N ILE A 80 -10.32 35.65 -1.49
CA ILE A 80 -9.87 34.24 -1.56
C ILE A 80 -9.62 33.70 -0.16
N GLN A 81 -8.92 34.46 0.69
CA GLN A 81 -8.64 34.07 2.07
C GLN A 81 -9.93 33.91 2.87
N PHE A 82 -10.86 34.87 2.78
CA PHE A 82 -12.15 34.76 3.45
C PHE A 82 -12.95 33.55 2.98
N LEU A 83 -13.03 33.32 1.66
CA LEU A 83 -13.73 32.15 1.11
C LEU A 83 -13.07 30.83 1.53
N THR A 84 -11.74 30.81 1.65
CA THR A 84 -10.99 29.65 2.16
C THR A 84 -11.36 29.36 3.61
N SER A 85 -11.45 30.39 4.45
CA SER A 85 -11.86 30.25 5.85
C SER A 85 -13.31 29.79 6.00
N LEU A 86 -14.24 30.32 5.19
CA LEU A 86 -15.62 29.83 5.13
C LEU A 86 -15.69 28.35 4.76
N LEU A 87 -14.89 27.92 3.77
CA LEU A 87 -14.83 26.53 3.34
C LEU A 87 -14.23 25.60 4.41
N ARG A 88 -13.26 26.08 5.22
CA ARG A 88 -12.71 25.28 6.33
C ARG A 88 -13.74 24.98 7.40
N ASN A 89 -14.59 25.97 7.72
CA ASN A 89 -15.56 25.85 8.82
C ASN A 89 -16.85 25.13 8.38
N CYS A 90 -17.36 25.43 7.18
CA CYS A 90 -18.66 24.91 6.69
C CYS A 90 -18.58 24.38 5.24
N THR A 91 -17.68 23.42 5.01
CA THR A 91 -17.34 22.88 3.67
C THR A 91 -18.56 22.53 2.81
N GLU A 92 -19.47 21.66 3.28
CA GLU A 92 -20.57 21.13 2.45
C GLU A 92 -21.58 22.22 2.05
N GLN A 93 -21.94 23.11 2.98
CA GLN A 93 -22.92 24.16 2.73
C GLN A 93 -22.39 25.16 1.69
N VAL A 94 -21.13 25.59 1.83
CA VAL A 94 -20.49 26.52 0.89
C VAL A 94 -20.26 25.87 -0.48
N GLN A 95 -19.83 24.60 -0.53
CA GLN A 95 -19.70 23.82 -1.77
C GLN A 95 -21.04 23.75 -2.53
N ASN A 96 -22.14 23.48 -1.84
CA ASN A 96 -23.48 23.44 -2.43
C ASN A 96 -23.93 24.79 -2.99
N ILE A 97 -23.63 25.90 -2.31
CA ILE A 97 -23.95 27.26 -2.78
C ILE A 97 -23.14 27.60 -4.04
N ILE A 98 -21.83 27.28 -4.04
CA ILE A 98 -20.97 27.51 -5.21
C ILE A 98 -21.45 26.67 -6.42
N LEU A 99 -21.91 25.44 -6.18
CA LEU A 99 -22.49 24.58 -7.21
C LEU A 99 -23.81 25.08 -7.78
N LYS A 100 -24.71 25.60 -6.93
CA LYS A 100 -25.99 26.18 -7.41
C LYS A 100 -25.74 27.29 -8.43
N LYS A 101 -24.68 28.09 -8.26
CA LYS A 101 -24.25 29.13 -9.20
C LYS A 101 -23.11 28.67 -10.13
N ARG A 102 -23.25 27.45 -10.69
CA ARG A 102 -22.27 26.75 -11.56
C ARG A 102 -21.64 27.62 -12.65
N ARG A 103 -22.42 28.45 -13.36
CA ARG A 103 -21.97 29.19 -14.55
C ARG A 103 -21.18 30.46 -14.26
N GLU A 104 -21.37 31.06 -13.08
CA GLU A 104 -20.68 32.30 -12.72
C GLU A 104 -19.66 32.09 -11.62
N GLY A 105 -19.98 31.35 -10.55
CA GLY A 105 -19.08 31.18 -9.40
C GLY A 105 -17.85 30.34 -9.75
N PHE A 106 -18.06 29.10 -10.17
CA PHE A 106 -16.97 28.16 -10.41
C PHE A 106 -16.04 28.58 -11.57
N LEU A 107 -16.61 29.04 -12.69
CA LEU A 107 -15.82 29.55 -13.82
C LEU A 107 -14.98 30.78 -13.46
N LYS A 108 -15.48 31.67 -12.59
CA LYS A 108 -14.70 32.81 -12.09
C LYS A 108 -13.51 32.34 -11.25
N LEU A 109 -13.72 31.34 -10.38
CA LEU A 109 -12.63 30.73 -9.62
C LEU A 109 -11.61 30.05 -10.55
N MET A 110 -12.05 29.37 -11.61
CA MET A 110 -11.15 28.74 -12.58
C MET A 110 -10.25 29.75 -13.30
N ASN A 111 -10.77 30.94 -13.60
CA ASN A 111 -9.98 32.00 -14.22
C ASN A 111 -8.89 32.58 -13.30
N LEU A 112 -9.00 32.41 -11.98
CA LEU A 112 -7.93 32.80 -11.05
C LEU A 112 -6.68 31.94 -11.20
N LEU A 113 -6.82 30.71 -11.73
CA LEU A 113 -5.66 29.87 -12.01
C LEU A 113 -4.79 30.45 -13.12
N ASP A 114 -5.38 31.20 -14.05
CA ASP A 114 -4.65 31.85 -15.14
C ASP A 114 -3.90 33.13 -14.71
N ASP A 115 -3.98 33.49 -13.42
CA ASP A 115 -3.28 34.66 -12.90
C ASP A 115 -1.76 34.48 -12.95
N LYS A 116 -1.04 35.55 -13.31
CA LYS A 116 0.42 35.53 -13.41
C LYS A 116 1.08 35.55 -12.05
N ARG A 117 0.40 36.07 -11.03
CA ARG A 117 0.94 36.35 -9.68
C ARG A 117 0.99 35.08 -8.83
N GLU A 118 2.14 34.82 -8.23
CA GLU A 118 2.41 33.61 -7.44
C GLU A 118 1.57 33.53 -6.16
N ASP A 119 1.44 34.63 -5.42
CA ASP A 119 0.72 34.68 -4.15
C ASP A 119 -0.76 34.31 -4.33
N ILE A 120 -1.40 34.85 -5.37
CA ILE A 120 -2.81 34.57 -5.68
C ILE A 120 -2.96 33.13 -6.16
N LEU A 121 -2.01 32.63 -6.93
CA LEU A 121 -2.06 31.27 -7.44
C LEU A 121 -1.94 30.25 -6.29
N SER A 122 -1.03 30.45 -5.33
CA SER A 122 -0.93 29.59 -4.14
C SER A 122 -2.19 29.67 -3.28
N ASP A 123 -2.69 30.87 -2.96
CA ASP A 123 -3.94 31.05 -2.19
C ASP A 123 -5.15 30.42 -2.93
N THR A 124 -5.18 30.49 -4.27
CA THR A 124 -6.22 29.89 -5.12
C THR A 124 -6.11 28.36 -5.17
N LEU A 125 -4.91 27.79 -5.26
CA LEU A 125 -4.71 26.35 -5.22
C LEU A 125 -5.15 25.76 -3.87
N LEU A 126 -4.85 26.44 -2.76
CA LEU A 126 -5.30 26.07 -1.43
C LEU A 126 -6.84 26.12 -1.33
N LEU A 127 -7.46 27.19 -1.83
CA LEU A 127 -8.91 27.31 -1.93
C LEU A 127 -9.51 26.12 -2.69
N PHE A 128 -8.95 25.80 -3.86
CA PHE A 128 -9.42 24.70 -4.68
C PHE A 128 -9.22 23.34 -4.01
N GLN A 129 -8.13 23.14 -3.27
CA GLN A 129 -7.87 21.90 -2.53
C GLN A 129 -8.98 21.63 -1.50
N ILE A 130 -9.44 22.66 -0.79
CA ILE A 130 -10.54 22.53 0.17
C ILE A 130 -11.89 22.41 -0.56
N LEU A 131 -12.10 23.21 -1.62
CA LEU A 131 -13.35 23.21 -2.39
C LEU A 131 -13.65 21.86 -3.04
N ILE A 132 -12.63 21.15 -3.51
CA ILE A 132 -12.75 19.85 -4.22
C ILE A 132 -12.84 18.69 -3.24
N ARG A 133 -12.44 18.87 -1.97
CA ARG A 133 -12.42 17.82 -0.96
C ARG A 133 -13.81 17.21 -0.77
N SER A 134 -13.86 15.88 -0.85
CA SER A 134 -15.07 15.05 -0.63
C SER A 134 -16.29 15.36 -1.52
N HIS A 135 -16.18 16.18 -2.58
CA HIS A 135 -17.34 16.60 -3.38
C HIS A 135 -17.25 16.22 -4.88
N SER A 136 -17.70 15.02 -5.23
CA SER A 136 -17.61 14.45 -6.59
C SER A 136 -18.07 15.36 -7.74
N ASN A 137 -19.17 16.12 -7.59
CA ASN A 137 -19.67 17.01 -8.66
C ASN A 137 -18.74 18.20 -8.96
N ILE A 138 -18.10 18.78 -7.95
CA ILE A 138 -17.14 19.89 -8.13
C ILE A 138 -15.88 19.34 -8.81
N GLN A 139 -15.42 18.17 -8.37
CA GLN A 139 -14.28 17.49 -8.99
C GLN A 139 -14.56 17.23 -10.48
N LEU A 140 -15.75 16.71 -10.81
CA LEU A 140 -16.15 16.50 -12.20
C LEU A 140 -16.22 17.82 -12.99
N LEU A 141 -16.76 18.87 -12.39
CA LEU A 141 -16.85 20.18 -13.02
C LEU A 141 -15.46 20.76 -13.34
N PHE A 142 -14.52 20.65 -12.40
CA PHE A 142 -13.12 21.04 -12.61
C PHE A 142 -12.50 20.34 -13.82
N VAL A 143 -12.73 19.03 -13.92
CA VAL A 143 -12.23 18.21 -15.02
C VAL A 143 -12.87 18.58 -16.36
N LEU A 144 -14.16 18.91 -16.37
CA LEU A 144 -14.90 19.33 -17.58
C LEU A 144 -14.41 20.70 -18.09
N GLU A 145 -14.07 21.62 -17.20
CA GLU A 145 -13.59 22.97 -17.55
C GLU A 145 -12.08 23.01 -17.88
N HIS A 146 -11.51 21.88 -18.32
CA HIS A 146 -10.09 21.74 -18.70
C HIS A 146 -9.08 22.17 -17.62
N GLY A 147 -9.44 22.04 -16.34
CA GLY A 147 -8.59 22.50 -15.24
C GLY A 147 -7.20 21.87 -15.19
N PHE A 148 -7.06 20.61 -15.60
CA PHE A 148 -5.75 19.96 -15.69
C PHE A 148 -4.82 20.61 -16.72
N GLN A 149 -5.36 21.07 -17.86
CA GLN A 149 -4.56 21.69 -18.92
C GLN A 149 -3.95 23.00 -18.45
N ARG A 150 -4.78 23.87 -17.88
CA ARG A 150 -4.37 25.18 -17.37
C ARG A 150 -3.26 25.00 -16.33
N LEU A 151 -3.44 24.05 -15.41
CA LEU A 151 -2.45 23.80 -14.39
C LEU A 151 -1.14 23.18 -14.91
N SER A 152 -1.20 22.30 -15.93
CA SER A 152 0.03 21.75 -16.54
C SER A 152 0.83 22.81 -17.30
N GLU A 153 0.16 23.74 -17.99
CA GLU A 153 0.82 24.85 -18.69
C GLU A 153 1.56 25.75 -17.68
N ILE A 154 0.93 26.06 -16.55
CA ILE A 154 1.54 26.85 -15.47
C ILE A 154 2.80 26.19 -14.91
N LEU A 155 2.80 24.87 -14.74
CA LEU A 155 3.98 24.15 -14.26
C LEU A 155 5.16 24.26 -15.22
N VAL A 156 4.92 23.95 -16.50
CA VAL A 156 5.99 23.90 -17.52
C VAL A 156 6.56 25.30 -17.78
N ASP A 157 5.72 26.34 -17.76
CA ASP A 157 6.12 27.70 -18.11
C ASP A 157 6.82 28.45 -16.97
N LYS A 158 6.43 28.22 -15.70
CA LYS A 158 6.88 29.06 -14.56
C LYS A 158 7.91 28.41 -13.64
N TYR A 159 7.84 27.10 -13.44
CA TYR A 159 8.65 26.42 -12.42
C TYR A 159 9.50 25.36 -13.11
N GLY A 160 10.79 25.66 -13.36
CA GLY A 160 11.76 24.68 -13.85
C GLY A 160 11.98 23.51 -12.88
N THR A 161 12.97 22.67 -13.17
CA THR A 161 13.22 21.35 -12.53
C THR A 161 13.32 21.31 -11.01
N ASP A 162 13.56 22.45 -10.35
CA ASP A 162 13.78 22.52 -8.91
C ASP A 162 12.53 22.77 -8.07
N GLY A 163 11.39 23.08 -8.70
CA GLY A 163 10.04 23.13 -8.12
C GLY A 163 9.91 23.85 -6.76
N GLY A 164 9.29 25.03 -6.75
CA GLY A 164 9.00 25.76 -5.51
C GLY A 164 7.85 25.16 -4.68
N VAL A 165 7.42 25.91 -3.66
CA VAL A 165 6.25 25.59 -2.82
C VAL A 165 4.96 25.48 -3.65
N ILE A 166 4.84 26.27 -4.71
CA ILE A 166 3.68 26.25 -5.60
C ILE A 166 3.53 24.91 -6.33
N VAL A 167 4.64 24.22 -6.62
CA VAL A 167 4.59 22.87 -7.19
C VAL A 167 4.09 21.87 -6.14
N GLU A 168 4.45 22.04 -4.86
CA GLU A 168 3.92 21.24 -3.75
C GLU A 168 2.40 21.42 -3.62
N ASP A 169 1.92 22.67 -3.64
CA ASP A 169 0.49 23.01 -3.58
C ASP A 169 -0.26 22.40 -4.76
N TYR A 170 0.29 22.51 -5.97
CA TYR A 170 -0.30 21.93 -7.17
C TYR A 170 -0.38 20.41 -7.11
N LEU A 171 0.69 19.71 -6.72
CA LEU A 171 0.68 18.25 -6.65
C LEU A 171 -0.25 17.77 -5.53
N SER A 172 -0.30 18.49 -4.41
CA SER A 172 -1.23 18.21 -3.30
C SER A 172 -2.68 18.39 -3.73
N PHE A 173 -2.94 19.41 -4.55
CA PHE A 173 -4.24 19.63 -5.19
C PHE A 173 -4.60 18.47 -6.14
N LEU A 174 -3.70 18.07 -7.04
CA LEU A 174 -3.91 16.92 -7.92
C LEU A 174 -4.17 15.63 -7.14
N LEU A 175 -3.40 15.39 -6.09
CA LEU A 175 -3.55 14.21 -5.24
C LEU A 175 -4.96 14.16 -4.63
N SER A 176 -5.41 15.29 -4.07
CA SER A 176 -6.75 15.45 -3.48
C SER A 176 -7.87 15.24 -4.50
N LEU A 177 -7.63 15.59 -5.76
CA LEU A 177 -8.58 15.41 -6.85
C LEU A 177 -8.64 13.95 -7.31
N PHE A 178 -7.51 13.23 -7.35
CA PHE A 178 -7.46 11.83 -7.75
C PHE A 178 -7.84 10.86 -6.64
N GLU A 179 -7.75 11.26 -5.38
CA GLU A 179 -8.14 10.42 -4.25
C GLU A 179 -9.64 10.05 -4.34
N TYR A 180 -9.91 8.75 -4.45
CA TYR A 180 -11.25 8.17 -4.56
C TYR A 180 -12.12 8.62 -5.76
N ASN A 181 -11.56 9.32 -6.76
CA ASN A 181 -12.30 9.75 -7.96
C ASN A 181 -11.87 9.05 -9.25
N GLN A 182 -12.52 7.92 -9.56
CA GLN A 182 -12.24 7.13 -10.77
C GLN A 182 -12.53 7.88 -12.08
N LEU A 183 -13.51 8.79 -12.09
CA LEU A 183 -13.86 9.56 -13.29
C LEU A 183 -12.79 10.60 -13.62
N ALA A 184 -12.28 11.30 -12.60
CA ALA A 184 -11.18 12.23 -12.78
C ALA A 184 -9.91 11.53 -13.29
N GLN A 185 -9.58 10.36 -12.74
CA GLN A 185 -8.47 9.52 -13.23
C GLN A 185 -8.67 9.11 -14.70
N SER A 186 -9.90 8.71 -15.05
CA SER A 186 -10.26 8.31 -16.42
C SER A 186 -10.20 9.47 -17.42
N CYS A 187 -10.55 10.68 -16.98
CA CYS A 187 -10.45 11.88 -17.81
C CYS A 187 -9.00 12.34 -17.95
N PHE A 188 -8.23 12.38 -16.86
CA PHE A 188 -6.80 12.68 -16.88
C PHE A 188 -6.04 11.79 -17.87
N ARG A 189 -6.45 10.51 -17.96
CA ARG A 189 -5.94 9.55 -18.95
C ARG A 189 -6.08 10.01 -20.41
N LYS A 190 -7.18 10.68 -20.74
CA LYS A 190 -7.52 11.08 -22.13
C LYS A 190 -6.74 12.31 -22.58
N PHE A 191 -6.20 13.07 -21.64
CA PHE A 191 -5.42 14.26 -21.95
C PHE A 191 -3.92 13.94 -22.09
N SER A 192 -3.25 14.62 -23.01
CA SER A 192 -1.80 14.52 -23.24
C SER A 192 -0.95 15.07 -22.08
N GLN A 193 -1.56 15.68 -21.08
CA GLN A 193 -0.94 16.40 -19.95
C GLN A 193 -0.13 15.50 -19.02
N ILE A 194 -0.44 14.19 -19.04
CA ILE A 194 0.41 13.12 -18.51
C ILE A 194 1.84 13.34 -19.00
N SER A 195 2.06 13.48 -20.32
CA SER A 195 3.39 13.56 -20.91
C SER A 195 4.19 14.79 -20.50
N ASP A 196 3.55 15.95 -20.35
CA ASP A 196 4.22 17.20 -19.96
C ASP A 196 4.70 17.13 -18.51
N LEU A 197 3.82 16.62 -17.63
CA LEU A 197 4.14 16.38 -16.23
C LEU A 197 5.24 15.32 -16.10
N PHE A 198 5.23 14.28 -16.94
CA PHE A 198 6.31 13.28 -16.96
C PHE A 198 7.64 13.82 -17.47
N GLY A 199 7.64 14.65 -18.53
CA GLY A 199 8.84 15.31 -19.04
C GLY A 199 9.50 16.17 -17.97
N PHE A 200 8.68 16.94 -17.23
CA PHE A 200 9.13 17.73 -16.10
C PHE A 200 9.83 16.89 -15.02
N PHE A 201 9.17 15.84 -14.51
CA PHE A 201 9.78 15.02 -13.46
C PHE A 201 10.93 14.15 -13.94
N GLN A 202 10.95 13.72 -15.21
CA GLN A 202 12.10 13.03 -15.78
C GLN A 202 13.34 13.93 -15.73
N THR A 203 13.21 15.21 -16.09
CA THR A 203 14.31 16.17 -15.96
C THR A 203 14.67 16.47 -14.50
N ALA A 204 13.70 16.52 -13.58
CA ALA A 204 13.97 16.71 -12.16
C ALA A 204 14.69 15.50 -11.50
N LEU A 205 14.35 14.28 -11.91
CA LEU A 205 14.91 13.02 -11.41
C LEU A 205 16.31 12.72 -11.95
N THR A 206 16.59 13.16 -13.18
CA THR A 206 17.89 12.96 -13.85
C THR A 206 18.82 14.18 -13.74
N GLY A 207 18.27 15.34 -13.41
CA GLY A 207 18.97 16.61 -13.25
C GLY A 207 19.51 16.82 -11.84
N GLU A 208 20.83 17.01 -11.78
CA GLU A 208 21.64 17.56 -10.68
C GLU A 208 21.87 16.72 -9.41
N LYS A 209 23.04 16.97 -8.79
CA LYS A 209 23.58 16.24 -7.63
C LYS A 209 23.04 16.71 -6.28
N CYS A 210 22.32 17.84 -6.23
CA CYS A 210 21.86 18.44 -4.98
C CYS A 210 20.34 18.29 -4.81
N TRP A 211 19.93 17.51 -3.80
CA TRP A 211 18.54 17.34 -3.43
C TRP A 211 18.18 18.35 -2.32
N SER A 212 17.35 19.34 -2.65
CA SER A 212 16.75 20.23 -1.65
C SER A 212 15.58 19.55 -0.95
N THR A 213 15.24 20.00 0.26
CA THR A 213 14.06 19.51 1.02
C THR A 213 12.77 19.66 0.21
N GLN A 214 12.64 20.77 -0.52
CA GLN A 214 11.48 21.04 -1.37
C GLN A 214 11.40 20.09 -2.57
N LYS A 215 12.53 19.84 -3.26
CA LYS A 215 12.60 18.89 -4.37
C LYS A 215 12.21 17.48 -3.93
N VAL A 216 12.67 17.06 -2.75
CA VAL A 216 12.29 15.78 -2.14
C VAL A 216 10.78 15.69 -1.94
N LYS A 217 10.15 16.71 -1.34
CA LYS A 217 8.69 16.75 -1.16
C LYS A 217 7.92 16.69 -2.48
N ASN A 218 8.32 17.49 -3.46
CA ASN A 218 7.67 17.53 -4.77
C ASN A 218 7.75 16.18 -5.48
N VAL A 219 8.92 15.53 -5.45
CA VAL A 219 9.08 14.18 -6.01
C VAL A 219 8.23 13.16 -5.24
N HIS A 220 8.15 13.25 -3.91
CA HIS A 220 7.27 12.38 -3.12
C HIS A 220 5.79 12.52 -3.51
N LEU A 221 5.27 13.74 -3.63
CA LEU A 221 3.88 13.97 -4.03
C LEU A 221 3.63 13.47 -5.45
N PHE A 222 4.57 13.69 -6.37
CA PHE A 222 4.49 13.18 -7.72
C PHE A 222 4.45 11.63 -7.77
N LEU A 223 5.32 10.98 -7.02
CA LEU A 223 5.31 9.52 -6.87
C LEU A 223 3.97 9.06 -6.28
N GLN A 224 3.44 9.74 -5.26
CA GLN A 224 2.11 9.43 -4.70
C GLN A 224 0.99 9.56 -5.74
N ILE A 225 1.01 10.58 -6.60
CA ILE A 225 0.03 10.72 -7.71
C ILE A 225 0.10 9.51 -8.64
N ILE A 226 1.30 9.07 -9.03
CA ILE A 226 1.44 7.86 -9.85
C ILE A 226 0.78 6.67 -9.13
N ARG A 227 1.06 6.50 -7.83
CA ARG A 227 0.51 5.40 -7.03
C ARG A 227 -1.01 5.46 -6.89
N THR A 228 -1.61 6.64 -6.72
CA THR A 228 -3.07 6.76 -6.65
C THR A 228 -3.74 6.38 -7.96
N LEU A 229 -3.11 6.65 -9.11
CA LEU A 229 -3.61 6.23 -10.42
C LEU A 229 -3.59 4.71 -10.62
N VAL A 230 -2.57 4.02 -10.11
CA VAL A 230 -2.43 2.54 -10.21
C VAL A 230 -2.80 1.82 -8.92
N SER A 231 -3.53 2.48 -8.02
CA SER A 231 -3.90 1.93 -6.72
C SER A 231 -4.75 0.65 -6.86
N PRO A 232 -4.48 -0.40 -6.06
CA PRO A 232 -5.29 -1.63 -6.01
C PRO A 232 -6.79 -1.44 -5.73
N ILE A 233 -7.17 -0.27 -5.19
CA ILE A 233 -8.56 0.09 -4.84
C ILE A 233 -9.34 0.51 -6.10
N ASN A 234 -8.65 0.92 -7.16
CA ASN A 234 -9.28 1.38 -8.40
C ASN A 234 -9.86 0.19 -9.20
N SER A 235 -10.76 0.49 -10.13
CA SER A 235 -11.27 -0.51 -11.07
C SER A 235 -10.13 -1.09 -11.92
N MET A 236 -10.19 -2.41 -12.18
CA MET A 236 -9.14 -3.12 -12.92
C MET A 236 -8.90 -2.54 -14.32
N GLU A 237 -9.97 -2.05 -14.98
CA GLU A 237 -9.88 -1.40 -16.28
C GLU A 237 -9.01 -0.13 -16.22
N ASN A 238 -9.21 0.71 -15.20
CA ASN A 238 -8.44 1.94 -15.00
C ASN A 238 -6.97 1.64 -14.64
N ILE A 239 -6.72 0.59 -13.86
CA ILE A 239 -5.34 0.20 -13.50
C ILE A 239 -4.57 -0.22 -14.75
N VAL A 240 -5.08 -1.18 -15.53
CA VAL A 240 -4.40 -1.69 -16.73
C VAL A 240 -4.18 -0.58 -17.76
N ALA A 241 -5.20 0.26 -17.91
CA ALA A 241 -5.17 1.47 -18.72
C ALA A 241 -4.03 2.44 -18.37
N CYS A 242 -3.92 2.80 -17.09
CA CYS A 242 -2.89 3.70 -16.57
C CYS A 242 -1.51 3.05 -16.71
N GLN A 243 -1.36 1.77 -16.35
CA GLN A 243 -0.12 1.02 -16.46
C GLN A 243 0.41 0.96 -17.90
N HIS A 244 -0.47 0.79 -18.90
CA HIS A 244 -0.08 0.77 -20.31
C HIS A 244 0.40 2.15 -20.79
N ILE A 245 -0.30 3.22 -20.39
CA ILE A 245 0.09 4.59 -20.70
C ILE A 245 1.44 4.91 -20.06
N MET A 246 1.65 4.52 -18.81
CA MET A 246 2.89 4.77 -18.10
C MET A 246 4.10 4.08 -18.77
N LYS A 247 3.89 2.89 -19.33
CA LYS A 247 4.88 2.21 -20.15
C LYS A 247 5.14 2.96 -21.47
N LYS A 248 4.08 3.37 -22.18
CA LYS A 248 4.18 4.09 -23.45
C LYS A 248 5.02 5.37 -23.34
N TRP A 249 4.88 6.09 -22.24
CA TRP A 249 5.65 7.32 -21.96
C TRP A 249 7.02 7.07 -21.33
N GLY A 250 7.43 5.81 -21.11
CA GLY A 250 8.77 5.47 -20.63
C GLY A 250 8.99 5.73 -19.13
N ILE A 251 7.94 5.97 -18.34
CA ILE A 251 8.05 6.27 -16.90
C ILE A 251 8.70 5.11 -16.15
N LEU A 252 8.28 3.88 -16.45
CA LEU A 252 8.85 2.69 -15.83
C LEU A 252 10.37 2.59 -16.06
N HIS A 253 10.84 2.93 -17.26
CA HIS A 253 12.26 2.96 -17.58
C HIS A 253 12.98 4.10 -16.85
N CYS A 254 12.37 5.28 -16.76
CA CYS A 254 12.92 6.41 -16.00
C CYS A 254 13.08 6.05 -14.51
N LEU A 255 12.03 5.54 -13.86
CA LEU A 255 12.08 5.14 -12.46
C LEU A 255 13.10 4.01 -12.21
N CYS A 256 13.22 3.04 -13.13
CA CYS A 256 14.28 2.03 -13.07
C CYS A 256 15.68 2.65 -13.20
N GLY A 257 15.85 3.69 -14.02
CA GLY A 257 17.08 4.46 -14.12
C GLY A 257 17.44 5.14 -12.81
N VAL A 258 16.46 5.73 -12.11
CA VAL A 258 16.64 6.37 -10.80
C VAL A 258 17.20 5.39 -9.76
N LEU A 259 16.81 4.12 -9.79
CA LEU A 259 17.35 3.09 -8.88
C LEU A 259 18.86 2.84 -9.05
N THR A 260 19.43 3.19 -10.21
CA THR A 260 20.87 3.04 -10.49
C THR A 260 21.69 4.26 -10.08
N LEU A 261 21.02 5.39 -9.78
CA LEU A 261 21.68 6.61 -9.38
C LEU A 261 22.03 6.55 -7.89
N THR A 262 23.29 6.84 -7.56
CA THR A 262 23.79 6.87 -6.17
C THR A 262 23.49 8.16 -5.44
N THR A 263 22.97 9.18 -6.14
CA THR A 263 22.74 10.54 -5.61
C THR A 263 21.37 10.72 -4.96
N VAL A 264 20.49 9.73 -5.06
CA VAL A 264 19.08 9.85 -4.65
C VAL A 264 18.94 9.57 -3.14
N PRO A 265 18.20 10.40 -2.39
CA PRO A 265 17.88 10.15 -0.98
C PRO A 265 17.17 8.81 -0.78
N THR A 266 17.42 8.16 0.36
CA THR A 266 16.87 6.83 0.67
C THR A 266 15.36 6.79 0.71
N ASP A 267 14.73 7.88 1.14
CA ASP A 267 13.28 7.96 1.32
C ASP A 267 12.58 8.06 -0.04
N VAL A 268 13.14 8.88 -0.94
CA VAL A 268 12.72 8.97 -2.35
C VAL A 268 12.95 7.63 -3.07
N LEU A 269 14.07 6.94 -2.80
CA LEU A 269 14.32 5.60 -3.35
C LEU A 269 13.28 4.59 -2.87
N ALA A 270 12.93 4.58 -1.58
CA ALA A 270 11.92 3.68 -1.04
C ALA A 270 10.54 3.90 -1.70
N GLU A 271 10.10 5.16 -1.81
CA GLU A 271 8.87 5.49 -2.51
C GLU A 271 8.93 5.16 -4.01
N THR A 272 10.07 5.41 -4.67
CA THR A 272 10.27 5.05 -6.08
C THR A 272 10.11 3.54 -6.27
N ILE A 273 10.69 2.71 -5.41
CA ILE A 273 10.54 1.25 -5.47
C ILE A 273 9.08 0.83 -5.29
N ASN A 274 8.36 1.46 -4.35
CA ASN A 274 6.94 1.20 -4.16
C ASN A 274 6.11 1.58 -5.40
N THR A 275 6.41 2.73 -6.03
CA THR A 275 5.72 3.14 -7.27
C THR A 275 5.96 2.17 -8.41
N ILE A 276 7.20 1.68 -8.56
CA ILE A 276 7.55 0.66 -9.54
C ILE A 276 6.75 -0.63 -9.27
N GLY A 277 6.63 -1.02 -8.00
CA GLY A 277 5.77 -2.14 -7.58
C GLY A 277 4.32 -1.96 -8.06
N ASP A 278 3.70 -0.82 -7.76
CA ASP A 278 2.31 -0.53 -8.14
C ASP A 278 2.10 -0.52 -9.67
N ILE A 279 3.05 0.03 -10.45
CA ILE A 279 2.99 0.07 -11.93
C ILE A 279 3.07 -1.35 -12.55
N VAL A 280 3.80 -2.24 -11.89
CA VAL A 280 4.12 -3.57 -12.41
C VAL A 280 3.11 -4.62 -11.95
N ARG A 281 2.41 -4.38 -10.84
CA ARG A 281 1.47 -5.34 -10.23
C ARG A 281 0.42 -5.84 -11.24
N GLY A 282 0.45 -7.15 -11.52
CA GLY A 282 -0.58 -7.83 -12.32
C GLY A 282 -0.52 -7.58 -13.83
N ASN A 283 0.50 -6.89 -14.34
CA ASN A 283 0.66 -6.63 -15.76
C ASN A 283 1.95 -7.28 -16.29
N THR A 284 1.78 -8.38 -17.03
CA THR A 284 2.86 -9.23 -17.54
C THR A 284 3.86 -8.45 -18.38
N GLU A 285 3.40 -7.49 -19.19
CA GLU A 285 4.26 -6.66 -20.02
C GLU A 285 5.18 -5.73 -19.22
N ASN A 286 4.66 -5.13 -18.15
CA ASN A 286 5.43 -4.26 -17.26
C ASN A 286 6.37 -5.10 -16.37
N GLN A 287 5.91 -6.27 -15.93
CA GLN A 287 6.71 -7.24 -15.18
C GLN A 287 7.95 -7.66 -15.97
N CYS A 288 7.84 -7.90 -17.28
CA CYS A 288 8.99 -8.24 -18.11
C CYS A 288 10.11 -7.18 -18.10
N VAL A 289 9.80 -5.90 -17.86
CA VAL A 289 10.81 -4.83 -17.81
C VAL A 289 11.68 -4.92 -16.56
N LEU A 290 11.12 -5.36 -15.43
CA LEU A 290 11.87 -5.64 -14.19
C LEU A 290 12.58 -6.99 -14.20
N GLY A 291 12.01 -7.95 -14.94
CA GLY A 291 12.61 -9.25 -15.19
C GLY A 291 14.00 -9.12 -15.83
N PRO A 292 14.77 -10.22 -15.92
CA PRO A 292 16.10 -10.17 -16.51
C PRO A 292 15.99 -9.63 -17.94
N ILE A 293 16.52 -8.42 -18.13
CA ILE A 293 16.69 -7.77 -19.43
C ILE A 293 17.28 -8.83 -20.35
N LYS A 294 16.57 -9.16 -21.44
CA LYS A 294 17.10 -10.01 -22.51
C LYS A 294 18.52 -9.51 -22.80
N LYS A 295 19.52 -10.38 -22.62
CA LYS A 295 20.94 -10.12 -22.89
C LYS A 295 21.07 -9.28 -24.17
N THR A 296 21.20 -7.97 -24.03
CA THR A 296 21.73 -7.14 -25.09
C THR A 296 23.21 -7.11 -24.85
N VAL A 297 23.91 -7.68 -25.82
CA VAL A 297 25.37 -7.78 -25.88
C VAL A 297 25.92 -6.37 -25.66
N VAL A 298 26.74 -6.20 -24.62
CA VAL A 298 27.85 -5.24 -24.46
C VAL A 298 28.04 -4.70 -23.03
N ASN A 299 27.09 -4.74 -22.08
CA ASN A 299 27.39 -4.32 -20.69
C ASN A 299 26.79 -5.22 -19.59
N VAL A 300 27.66 -5.64 -18.66
CA VAL A 300 27.38 -6.50 -17.49
C VAL A 300 26.68 -5.69 -16.39
N HIS A 301 25.46 -5.20 -16.65
CA HIS A 301 24.60 -4.72 -15.57
C HIS A 301 23.76 -5.90 -15.08
N LYS A 302 23.94 -6.29 -13.81
CA LYS A 302 23.06 -7.27 -13.17
C LYS A 302 21.60 -6.76 -13.23
N PRO A 303 20.59 -7.63 -13.44
CA PRO A 303 19.21 -7.21 -13.54
C PRO A 303 18.77 -6.33 -12.37
N THR A 304 17.89 -5.35 -12.61
CA THR A 304 17.34 -4.45 -11.57
C THR A 304 16.79 -5.26 -10.38
N LEU A 305 16.05 -6.34 -10.67
CA LEU A 305 15.55 -7.27 -9.66
C LEU A 305 16.65 -7.92 -8.81
N PHE A 306 17.80 -8.27 -9.42
CA PHE A 306 18.93 -8.82 -8.69
C PHE A 306 19.53 -7.80 -7.73
N ASN A 307 19.72 -6.56 -8.19
CA ASN A 307 20.26 -5.50 -7.33
C ASN A 307 19.32 -5.19 -6.17
N LEU A 308 18.00 -5.17 -6.41
CA LEU A 308 17.00 -4.99 -5.35
C LEU A 308 17.07 -6.11 -4.30
N ILE A 309 17.02 -7.38 -4.71
CA ILE A 309 17.10 -8.52 -3.77
C ILE A 309 18.45 -8.55 -3.05
N TYR A 310 19.55 -8.25 -3.74
CA TYR A 310 20.86 -8.12 -3.10
C TYR A 310 20.87 -7.04 -2.02
N THR A 311 20.26 -5.87 -2.27
CA THR A 311 20.14 -4.81 -1.26
C THR A 311 19.21 -5.16 -0.11
N MET A 312 18.21 -6.03 -0.34
CA MET A 312 17.34 -6.56 0.72
C MET A 312 18.10 -7.47 1.68
N VAL A 313 18.98 -8.33 1.15
CA VAL A 313 19.62 -9.42 1.91
C VAL A 313 21.01 -9.08 2.45
N ALA A 314 21.87 -8.47 1.63
CA ALA A 314 23.31 -8.36 1.93
C ALA A 314 23.69 -7.07 2.68
N ASP A 315 22.92 -5.99 2.53
CA ASP A 315 23.32 -4.68 3.01
C ASP A 315 22.66 -4.31 4.36
N LYS A 316 23.35 -4.63 5.46
CA LYS A 316 22.89 -4.43 6.86
C LYS A 316 22.79 -2.96 7.29
N LYS A 317 23.34 -2.02 6.50
CA LYS A 317 23.40 -0.60 6.86
C LYS A 317 22.24 0.24 6.31
N LYS A 318 21.42 -0.30 5.40
CA LYS A 318 20.32 0.44 4.78
C LYS A 318 19.08 0.47 5.67
N LEU A 319 18.33 1.57 5.59
CA LEU A 319 17.13 1.81 6.40
C LEU A 319 16.08 0.71 6.18
N PHE A 320 15.47 0.30 7.28
CA PHE A 320 14.39 -0.67 7.39
C PHE A 320 13.31 -0.52 6.30
N GLN A 321 12.85 0.70 6.06
CA GLN A 321 11.79 1.04 5.10
C GLN A 321 12.15 0.70 3.65
N LEU A 322 13.43 0.77 3.28
CA LEU A 322 13.88 0.42 1.94
C LEU A 322 13.74 -1.09 1.67
N ARG A 323 14.07 -1.92 2.66
CA ARG A 323 13.97 -3.39 2.55
C ARG A 323 12.52 -3.86 2.39
N ILE A 324 11.60 -3.23 3.12
CA ILE A 324 10.17 -3.50 2.99
C ILE A 324 9.64 -3.06 1.63
N SER A 325 10.07 -1.90 1.14
CA SER A 325 9.68 -1.41 -0.18
C SER A 325 10.15 -2.36 -1.29
N ILE A 326 11.35 -2.92 -1.15
CA ILE A 326 11.87 -3.95 -2.06
C ILE A 326 11.02 -5.22 -2.01
N LEU A 327 10.66 -5.69 -0.81
CA LEU A 327 9.77 -6.85 -0.68
C LEU A 327 8.44 -6.60 -1.37
N TYR A 328 7.83 -5.42 -1.16
CA TYR A 328 6.59 -5.05 -1.83
C TYR A 328 6.72 -5.05 -3.36
N CYS A 329 7.79 -4.47 -3.89
CA CYS A 329 8.07 -4.51 -5.33
C CYS A 329 8.22 -5.96 -5.86
N LEU A 330 8.88 -6.84 -5.11
CA LEU A 330 8.98 -8.26 -5.44
C LEU A 330 7.61 -8.95 -5.41
N GLN A 331 6.77 -8.68 -4.40
CA GLN A 331 5.40 -9.19 -4.33
C GLN A 331 4.58 -8.77 -5.55
N CYS A 332 4.67 -7.49 -5.94
CA CYS A 332 4.00 -6.97 -7.13
C CYS A 332 4.52 -7.61 -8.43
N TYR A 333 5.82 -7.87 -8.54
CA TYR A 333 6.41 -8.58 -9.66
C TYR A 333 5.90 -10.02 -9.80
N LEU A 334 5.70 -10.71 -8.67
CA LEU A 334 5.22 -12.09 -8.62
C LEU A 334 3.69 -12.21 -8.76
N TYR A 335 2.95 -11.14 -8.49
CA TYR A 335 1.49 -11.16 -8.53
C TYR A 335 0.96 -11.48 -9.94
N LYS A 336 0.23 -12.59 -10.08
CA LYS A 336 -0.29 -13.14 -11.35
C LYS A 336 0.76 -13.33 -12.46
N ASN A 337 2.02 -13.57 -12.09
CA ASN A 337 3.12 -13.74 -13.03
C ASN A 337 3.74 -15.14 -12.95
N ASP A 338 3.18 -16.09 -13.69
CA ASP A 338 3.68 -17.47 -13.73
C ASP A 338 5.10 -17.59 -14.30
N PHE A 339 5.40 -16.83 -15.37
CA PHE A 339 6.73 -16.83 -15.98
C PHE A 339 7.81 -16.33 -15.01
N GLY A 340 7.55 -15.22 -14.30
CA GLY A 340 8.48 -14.68 -13.31
C GLY A 340 8.72 -15.63 -12.14
N LYS A 341 7.65 -16.29 -11.64
CA LYS A 341 7.75 -17.31 -10.59
C LYS A 341 8.61 -18.50 -11.04
N LEU A 342 8.30 -19.08 -12.21
CA LEU A 342 9.05 -20.20 -12.79
C LEU A 342 10.53 -19.88 -12.96
N MET A 343 10.86 -18.70 -13.47
CA MET A 343 12.26 -18.29 -13.66
C MET A 343 13.03 -18.29 -12.35
N ILE A 344 12.44 -17.78 -11.26
CA ILE A 344 13.09 -17.78 -9.94
C ILE A 344 13.20 -19.20 -9.39
N ILE A 345 12.16 -20.02 -9.53
CA ILE A 345 12.14 -21.41 -9.06
C ILE A 345 13.19 -22.25 -9.79
N GLN A 346 13.34 -22.08 -11.11
CA GLN A 346 14.38 -22.74 -11.89
C GLN A 346 15.80 -22.39 -11.41
N THR A 347 15.99 -21.21 -10.79
CA THR A 347 17.28 -20.85 -10.19
C THR A 347 17.55 -21.48 -8.82
N LEU A 348 16.52 -22.08 -8.18
CA LEU A 348 16.62 -22.84 -6.93
C LEU A 348 16.90 -24.33 -7.17
N LEU A 349 16.48 -24.85 -8.33
CA LEU A 349 16.73 -26.23 -8.71
C LEU A 349 18.22 -26.43 -9.06
N PRO A 350 18.81 -27.60 -8.75
CA PRO A 350 20.20 -27.89 -9.08
C PRO A 350 20.39 -27.84 -10.60
N GLN A 351 21.03 -26.77 -11.09
CA GLN A 351 21.42 -26.65 -12.50
C GLN A 351 22.80 -27.28 -12.72
N THR A 352 23.02 -27.78 -13.94
CA THR A 352 24.28 -28.38 -14.42
C THR A 352 25.52 -27.56 -14.01
N GLU A 353 26.61 -28.25 -13.68
CA GLU A 353 27.88 -27.86 -13.02
C GLU A 353 28.50 -26.47 -13.29
N ASN A 354 28.10 -25.76 -14.36
CA ASN A 354 28.63 -24.44 -14.73
C ASN A 354 27.99 -23.24 -14.01
N ALA A 355 26.97 -23.44 -13.17
CA ALA A 355 26.26 -22.37 -12.45
C ALA A 355 26.75 -22.11 -11.01
N ALA A 356 27.68 -22.92 -10.48
CA ALA A 356 28.08 -22.88 -9.07
C ALA A 356 28.75 -21.57 -8.61
N ASN A 357 29.29 -20.76 -9.55
CA ASN A 357 30.02 -19.52 -9.23
C ASN A 357 29.20 -18.23 -9.42
N GLN A 358 27.92 -18.31 -9.81
CA GLN A 358 27.06 -17.13 -9.94
C GLN A 358 25.99 -17.14 -8.85
N THR A 359 25.99 -16.10 -8.01
CA THR A 359 24.87 -15.88 -7.09
C THR A 359 23.60 -15.65 -7.91
N THR A 360 22.66 -16.59 -7.85
CA THR A 360 21.35 -16.46 -8.51
C THR A 360 20.33 -15.84 -7.55
N LEU A 361 19.17 -15.43 -8.08
CA LEU A 361 18.07 -14.86 -7.29
C LEU A 361 17.59 -15.85 -6.21
N GLY A 362 17.44 -17.12 -6.57
CA GLY A 362 17.06 -18.18 -5.64
C GLY A 362 18.06 -18.38 -4.51
N HIS A 363 19.36 -18.45 -4.82
CA HIS A 363 20.41 -18.56 -3.80
C HIS A 363 20.42 -17.36 -2.84
N LEU A 364 20.17 -16.14 -3.34
CA LEU A 364 20.06 -14.95 -2.47
C LEU A 364 18.89 -15.06 -1.50
N LEU A 365 17.70 -15.47 -1.96
CA LEU A 365 16.53 -15.64 -1.09
C LEU A 365 16.76 -16.74 -0.03
N ILE A 366 17.35 -17.88 -0.41
CA ILE A 366 17.72 -18.92 0.57
C ILE A 366 18.75 -18.38 1.57
N SER A 367 19.78 -17.66 1.10
CA SER A 367 20.80 -17.10 1.99
C SER A 367 20.24 -16.06 2.97
N GLY A 368 19.24 -15.28 2.55
CA GLY A 368 18.53 -14.34 3.40
C GLY A 368 17.62 -15.05 4.40
N TYR A 369 16.92 -16.09 3.96
CA TYR A 369 16.02 -16.89 4.81
C TYR A 369 16.77 -17.58 5.96
N LEU A 370 17.95 -18.16 5.67
CA LEU A 370 18.83 -18.80 6.65
C LEU A 370 19.74 -17.83 7.41
N GLY A 371 19.74 -16.54 7.04
CA GLY A 371 20.60 -15.54 7.65
C GLY A 371 20.18 -15.18 9.08
N ASN A 372 21.14 -14.72 9.88
CA ASN A 372 20.91 -14.25 11.25
C ASN A 372 20.22 -12.88 11.34
N ASP A 373 19.90 -12.24 10.21
CA ASP A 373 19.23 -10.95 10.17
C ASP A 373 17.71 -11.14 10.13
N ASN A 374 17.04 -10.74 11.21
CA ASN A 374 15.59 -10.91 11.41
C ASN A 374 14.77 -10.35 10.25
N VAL A 375 15.15 -9.18 9.72
CA VAL A 375 14.41 -8.51 8.64
C VAL A 375 14.62 -9.25 7.32
N ALA A 376 15.87 -9.61 7.01
CA ALA A 376 16.18 -10.34 5.77
C ALA A 376 15.55 -11.74 5.77
N SER A 377 15.54 -12.42 6.91
CA SER A 377 14.92 -13.73 7.10
C SER A 377 13.40 -13.65 6.91
N TRP A 378 12.74 -12.66 7.52
CA TRP A 378 11.31 -12.44 7.36
C TRP A 378 10.93 -12.09 5.92
N CYS A 379 11.61 -11.12 5.29
CA CYS A 379 11.34 -10.73 3.92
C CYS A 379 11.57 -11.88 2.93
N SER A 380 12.63 -12.68 3.14
CA SER A 380 12.92 -13.82 2.26
C SER A 380 11.89 -14.93 2.44
N GLY A 381 11.44 -15.24 3.66
CA GLY A 381 10.39 -16.23 3.92
C GLY A 381 9.06 -15.86 3.26
N ILE A 382 8.67 -14.59 3.34
CA ILE A 382 7.46 -14.10 2.67
C ILE A 382 7.62 -14.12 1.15
N ALA A 383 8.76 -13.67 0.62
CA ALA A 383 9.04 -13.76 -0.81
C ALA A 383 8.91 -15.21 -1.34
N LEU A 384 9.42 -16.19 -0.59
CA LEU A 384 9.25 -17.61 -0.90
C LEU A 384 7.77 -18.03 -0.84
N ALA A 385 7.00 -17.53 0.12
CA ALA A 385 5.56 -17.79 0.21
C ALA A 385 4.80 -17.28 -1.04
N HIS A 386 5.14 -16.07 -1.53
CA HIS A 386 4.53 -15.52 -2.75
C HIS A 386 4.92 -16.27 -4.04
N LEU A 387 6.13 -16.86 -4.10
CA LEU A 387 6.52 -17.71 -5.23
C LEU A 387 5.62 -18.93 -5.34
N ILE A 388 5.26 -19.52 -4.20
CA ILE A 388 4.48 -20.74 -4.09
C ILE A 388 2.96 -20.47 -4.15
N ASN A 389 2.53 -19.25 -3.84
CA ASN A 389 1.11 -18.93 -3.74
C ASN A 389 0.34 -19.19 -5.04
N GLY A 390 -0.79 -19.90 -4.93
CA GLY A 390 -1.77 -20.10 -6.01
C GLY A 390 -1.45 -21.17 -7.06
N ASN A 391 -0.28 -21.83 -7.03
CA ASN A 391 0.08 -22.83 -8.05
C ASN A 391 0.64 -24.13 -7.45
N LEU A 392 0.05 -25.27 -7.83
CA LEU A 392 0.41 -26.60 -7.34
C LEU A 392 1.73 -27.12 -7.92
N GLU A 393 2.02 -26.80 -9.19
CA GLU A 393 3.25 -27.28 -9.85
C GLU A 393 4.48 -26.72 -9.15
N TYR A 394 4.45 -25.43 -8.77
CA TYR A 394 5.53 -24.79 -8.04
C TYR A 394 5.73 -25.40 -6.67
N LYS A 395 4.64 -25.73 -5.95
CA LYS A 395 4.72 -26.45 -4.66
C LYS A 395 5.46 -27.77 -4.79
N HIS A 396 5.26 -28.48 -5.90
CA HIS A 396 5.94 -29.75 -6.17
C HIS A 396 7.41 -29.54 -6.56
N GLU A 397 7.73 -28.50 -7.32
CA GLU A 397 9.12 -28.15 -7.66
C GLU A 397 9.92 -27.73 -6.43
N PHE A 398 9.32 -26.99 -5.51
CA PHE A 398 9.94 -26.61 -4.25
C PHE A 398 10.30 -27.81 -3.36
N LEU A 399 9.56 -28.92 -3.44
CA LEU A 399 9.90 -30.15 -2.69
C LEU A 399 11.20 -30.80 -3.20
N LYS A 400 11.61 -30.50 -4.44
CA LYS A 400 12.88 -30.98 -5.02
C LYS A 400 14.07 -30.11 -4.64
N VAL A 401 13.84 -28.97 -3.97
CA VAL A 401 14.91 -28.07 -3.54
C VAL A 401 15.59 -28.65 -2.31
N VAL A 402 16.89 -28.85 -2.47
CA VAL A 402 17.73 -29.55 -1.52
C VAL A 402 18.95 -28.68 -1.25
N ILE A 403 19.25 -28.46 0.04
CA ILE A 403 20.31 -27.55 0.46
C ILE A 403 21.40 -28.36 1.17
N THR A 404 22.64 -28.14 0.75
CA THR A 404 23.84 -28.69 1.41
C THR A 404 24.23 -27.78 2.56
N VAL A 405 24.00 -28.21 3.80
CA VAL A 405 24.22 -27.38 5.00
C VAL A 405 25.71 -27.29 5.36
N ASN A 406 26.55 -28.23 4.91
CA ASN A 406 28.00 -28.28 5.17
C ASN A 406 28.81 -28.60 3.90
N GLN A 407 30.06 -28.13 3.83
CA GLN A 407 31.00 -28.42 2.73
C GLN A 407 31.37 -29.92 2.60
N SER A 408 31.06 -30.74 3.61
CA SER A 408 31.05 -32.20 3.50
C SER A 408 29.69 -32.64 2.97
N GLN A 409 29.66 -33.30 1.82
CA GLN A 409 28.47 -33.77 1.07
C GLN A 409 27.58 -34.80 1.82
N THR A 410 27.59 -34.83 3.15
CA THR A 410 26.91 -35.85 3.98
C THR A 410 25.59 -35.39 4.60
N ASN A 411 25.29 -34.08 4.66
CA ASN A 411 24.04 -33.57 5.25
C ASN A 411 23.24 -32.76 4.22
N ILE A 412 22.62 -33.50 3.32
CA ILE A 412 21.67 -33.01 2.34
C ILE A 412 20.30 -32.92 3.04
N LYS A 413 19.80 -31.71 3.30
CA LYS A 413 18.48 -31.52 3.91
C LYS A 413 17.49 -30.91 2.93
N THR A 414 16.22 -31.30 3.04
CA THR A 414 15.15 -30.66 2.26
C THR A 414 14.87 -29.26 2.82
N LEU A 415 14.33 -28.35 1.99
CA LEU A 415 13.90 -27.03 2.46
C LEU A 415 12.85 -27.14 3.60
N MET A 416 12.02 -28.18 3.56
CA MET A 416 11.03 -28.48 4.59
C MET A 416 11.69 -28.84 5.93
N GLU A 417 12.69 -29.72 5.93
CA GLU A 417 13.47 -30.05 7.15
C GLU A 417 14.16 -28.82 7.73
N ILE A 418 14.76 -27.99 6.87
CA ILE A 418 15.42 -26.76 7.30
C ILE A 418 14.42 -25.77 7.92
N SER A 419 13.23 -25.64 7.33
CA SER A 419 12.18 -24.78 7.89
C SER A 419 11.72 -25.28 9.26
N LEU A 420 11.65 -26.60 9.48
CA LEU A 420 11.32 -27.18 10.78
C LEU A 420 12.47 -27.03 11.79
N ASP A 421 13.72 -27.20 11.36
CA ASP A 421 14.90 -26.92 12.20
C ASP A 421 14.90 -25.46 12.66
N LEU A 422 14.60 -24.51 11.77
CA LEU A 422 14.50 -23.09 12.11
C LEU A 422 13.40 -22.81 13.15
N LEU A 423 12.29 -23.55 13.11
CA LEU A 423 11.22 -23.43 14.12
C LEU A 423 11.61 -24.06 15.47
N GLN A 424 12.26 -25.22 15.44
CA GLN A 424 12.68 -25.96 16.64
C GLN A 424 13.86 -25.28 17.35
N ASN A 425 14.70 -24.55 16.62
CA ASN A 425 15.81 -23.80 17.18
C ASN A 425 15.32 -22.65 18.07
N LEU A 426 15.54 -22.78 19.38
CA LEU A 426 15.19 -21.78 20.40
C LEU A 426 15.90 -20.42 20.21
N SER A 427 17.01 -20.40 19.47
CA SER A 427 17.76 -19.18 19.13
C SER A 427 17.17 -18.40 17.96
N SER A 428 16.17 -18.96 17.27
CA SER A 428 15.54 -18.30 16.13
C SER A 428 14.70 -17.09 16.58
N SER A 429 14.84 -16.00 15.83
CA SER A 429 14.10 -14.78 16.11
C SER A 429 12.59 -15.01 15.94
N PHE A 430 11.78 -14.24 16.69
CA PHE A 430 10.33 -14.24 16.55
C PHE A 430 9.88 -14.06 15.09
N HIS A 431 10.48 -13.10 14.37
CA HIS A 431 10.15 -12.80 12.97
C HIS A 431 10.51 -13.95 12.03
N THR A 432 11.65 -14.61 12.24
CA THR A 432 12.05 -15.81 11.47
C THR A 432 11.05 -16.94 11.65
N ARG A 433 10.58 -17.17 12.88
CA ARG A 433 9.57 -18.19 13.17
C ARG A 433 8.22 -17.89 12.51
N ILE A 434 7.76 -16.64 12.58
CA ILE A 434 6.51 -16.23 11.90
C ILE A 434 6.62 -16.36 10.39
N ALA A 435 7.67 -15.84 9.76
CA ALA A 435 7.83 -15.95 8.31
C ALA A 435 7.91 -17.40 7.85
N THR A 436 8.55 -18.26 8.65
CA THR A 436 8.62 -19.70 8.39
C THR A 436 7.25 -20.36 8.51
N LEU A 437 6.46 -20.03 9.54
CA LEU A 437 5.11 -20.56 9.69
C LEU A 437 4.17 -20.08 8.57
N ILE A 438 4.25 -18.80 8.17
CA ILE A 438 3.51 -18.26 7.03
C ILE A 438 3.89 -19.01 5.75
N PHE A 439 5.19 -19.17 5.49
CA PHE A 439 5.70 -19.92 4.35
C PHE A 439 5.19 -21.37 4.35
N LEU A 440 5.27 -22.07 5.48
CA LEU A 440 4.76 -23.43 5.64
C LEU A 440 3.25 -23.52 5.44
N CYS A 441 2.46 -22.62 6.03
CA CYS A 441 1.01 -22.60 5.84
C CYS A 441 0.66 -22.37 4.36
N THR A 442 1.33 -21.44 3.69
CA THR A 442 1.14 -21.22 2.26
C THR A 442 1.56 -22.45 1.44
N TRP A 443 2.62 -23.17 1.82
CA TRP A 443 3.04 -24.40 1.15
C TRP A 443 2.03 -25.54 1.34
N LEU A 444 1.54 -25.76 2.57
CA LEU A 444 0.59 -26.83 2.92
C LEU A 444 -0.81 -26.59 2.36
N SER A 445 -1.19 -25.34 2.08
CA SER A 445 -2.51 -25.04 1.53
C SER A 445 -2.74 -25.78 0.19
N ASN A 446 -3.80 -26.58 0.09
CA ASN A 446 -4.18 -27.30 -1.12
C ASN A 446 -3.08 -28.17 -1.78
N CYS A 447 -2.04 -28.59 -1.05
CA CYS A 447 -0.96 -29.45 -1.55
C CYS A 447 -0.76 -30.69 -0.67
N SER A 448 -1.25 -31.83 -1.14
CA SER A 448 -1.15 -33.11 -0.43
C SER A 448 0.27 -33.64 -0.31
N LEU A 449 1.12 -33.43 -1.32
CA LEU A 449 2.53 -33.86 -1.31
C LEU A 449 3.35 -33.09 -0.27
N ALA A 450 3.07 -31.79 -0.07
CA ALA A 450 3.73 -31.00 0.97
C ALA A 450 3.34 -31.47 2.38
N VAL A 451 2.05 -31.84 2.57
CA VAL A 451 1.59 -32.43 3.83
C VAL A 451 2.27 -33.78 4.09
N GLN A 452 2.41 -34.63 3.08
CA GLN A 452 3.14 -35.90 3.22
C GLN A 452 4.61 -35.68 3.59
N ALA A 453 5.28 -34.74 2.93
CA ALA A 453 6.66 -34.39 3.26
C ALA A 453 6.77 -33.92 4.72
N LEU A 454 5.85 -33.09 5.21
CA LEU A 454 5.82 -32.68 6.62
C LEU A 454 5.68 -33.87 7.57
N ILE A 455 4.73 -34.77 7.30
CA ILE A 455 4.44 -35.94 8.14
C ILE A 455 5.62 -36.92 8.13
N SER A 456 6.32 -37.05 7.01
CA SER A 456 7.49 -37.94 6.89
C SER A 456 8.68 -37.50 7.74
N ILE A 457 8.74 -36.22 8.14
CA ILE A 457 9.81 -35.68 8.96
C ILE A 457 9.52 -36.00 10.44
N GLU A 458 10.47 -36.63 11.11
CA GLU A 458 10.37 -36.98 12.52
C GLU A 458 10.14 -35.74 13.40
N ASN A 459 9.32 -35.88 14.44
CA ASN A 459 8.99 -34.83 15.43
C ASN A 459 8.25 -33.58 14.91
N SER A 460 7.90 -33.48 13.63
CA SER A 460 7.21 -32.31 13.07
C SER A 460 5.84 -32.06 13.71
N ILE A 461 4.98 -33.08 13.71
CA ILE A 461 3.62 -33.03 14.29
C ILE A 461 3.73 -32.85 15.81
N SER A 462 4.63 -33.60 16.46
CA SER A 462 4.82 -33.53 17.92
C SER A 462 5.23 -32.14 18.37
N TYR A 463 6.09 -31.45 17.60
CA TYR A 463 6.47 -30.07 17.88
C TYR A 463 5.29 -29.11 17.73
N LEU A 464 4.49 -29.24 16.66
CA LEU A 464 3.32 -28.37 16.45
C LEU A 464 2.30 -28.54 17.59
N ILE A 465 2.03 -29.77 18.03
CA ILE A 465 1.16 -30.05 19.17
C ILE A 465 1.76 -29.48 20.45
N SER A 466 3.05 -29.73 20.71
CA SER A 466 3.69 -29.25 21.94
C SER A 466 3.61 -27.75 22.04
N GLN A 467 3.81 -27.01 20.94
CA GLN A 467 3.68 -25.55 20.91
C GLN A 467 2.25 -25.08 21.22
N ILE A 468 1.22 -25.75 20.69
CA ILE A 468 -0.19 -25.37 20.93
C ILE A 468 -0.60 -25.64 22.39
N CYS A 469 -0.07 -26.70 22.99
CA CYS A 469 -0.38 -27.09 24.38
C CYS A 469 0.37 -26.27 25.43
N ILE A 470 1.32 -25.41 25.05
CA ILE A 470 1.94 -24.47 25.99
C ILE A 470 0.84 -23.56 26.56
N GLU A 471 0.80 -23.45 27.89
CA GLU A 471 -0.16 -22.58 28.59
C GLU A 471 -0.17 -21.16 27.99
N PRO A 472 -1.33 -20.49 27.97
CA PRO A 472 -1.43 -19.15 27.42
C PRO A 472 -0.53 -18.19 28.20
N SER A 473 0.64 -17.87 27.65
CA SER A 473 1.51 -16.80 28.10
C SER A 473 0.80 -15.45 27.94
N THR A 474 1.10 -14.48 28.80
CA THR A 474 0.70 -13.07 28.60
C THR A 474 1.37 -12.42 27.38
N ASN A 475 2.35 -13.08 26.77
CA ASN A 475 3.06 -12.60 25.59
C ASN A 475 2.24 -12.82 24.31
N GLU A 476 1.72 -11.74 23.74
CA GLU A 476 0.98 -11.76 22.45
C GLU A 476 1.77 -12.42 21.31
N ARG A 477 3.09 -12.24 21.29
CA ARG A 477 4.00 -12.83 20.29
C ARG A 477 3.97 -14.36 20.32
N GLU A 478 4.01 -14.96 21.50
CA GLU A 478 3.98 -16.42 21.63
C GLU A 478 2.60 -16.95 21.26
N LEU A 479 1.53 -16.24 21.63
CA LEU A 479 0.16 -16.56 21.21
C LEU A 479 0.01 -16.55 19.67
N LEU A 480 0.67 -15.65 18.96
CA LEU A 480 0.68 -15.63 17.48
C LEU A 480 1.43 -16.81 16.86
N ILE A 481 2.54 -17.26 17.46
CA ILE A 481 3.24 -18.47 17.01
C ILE A 481 2.36 -19.69 17.23
N GLN A 482 1.74 -19.81 18.42
CA GLN A 482 0.84 -20.91 18.75
C GLN A 482 -0.36 -20.97 17.81
N SER A 483 -0.95 -19.82 17.49
CA SER A 483 -2.10 -19.75 16.58
C SER A 483 -1.71 -20.12 15.14
N LEU A 484 -0.53 -19.71 14.67
CA LEU A 484 0.01 -20.14 13.37
C LEU A 484 0.32 -21.64 13.34
N CYS A 485 0.86 -22.22 14.41
CA CYS A 485 1.03 -23.67 14.54
C CYS A 485 -0.33 -24.41 14.51
N SER A 486 -1.36 -23.85 15.17
CA SER A 486 -2.71 -24.40 15.12
C SER A 486 -3.28 -24.35 13.70
N PHE A 487 -3.03 -23.27 12.97
CA PHE A 487 -3.44 -23.14 11.58
C PHE A 487 -2.70 -24.14 10.68
N ALA A 488 -1.39 -24.31 10.84
CA ALA A 488 -0.61 -25.29 10.08
C ALA A 488 -1.10 -26.74 10.30
N LEU A 489 -1.42 -27.14 11.54
CA LEU A 489 -2.07 -28.43 11.82
C LEU A 489 -3.48 -28.49 11.23
N GLY A 490 -4.23 -27.38 11.29
CA GLY A 490 -5.54 -27.26 10.67
C GLY A 490 -5.52 -27.47 9.15
N LEU A 491 -4.47 -27.01 8.47
CA LEU A 491 -4.29 -27.24 7.04
C LEU A 491 -4.04 -28.72 6.71
N CYS A 492 -3.40 -29.46 7.62
CA CYS A 492 -3.22 -30.91 7.47
C CYS A 492 -4.54 -31.69 7.58
N LEU A 493 -5.59 -31.11 8.17
CA LEU A 493 -6.94 -31.68 8.26
C LEU A 493 -7.78 -31.48 6.99
N LEU A 494 -7.37 -30.61 6.06
CA LEU A 494 -8.20 -30.28 4.92
C LEU A 494 -8.29 -31.46 3.93
N PRO A 495 -9.50 -31.81 3.45
CA PRO A 495 -9.69 -32.94 2.54
C PRO A 495 -9.02 -32.74 1.17
N SER A 496 -8.76 -31.50 0.75
CA SER A 496 -7.97 -31.19 -0.45
C SER A 496 -6.51 -31.68 -0.36
N ASN A 497 -6.03 -31.96 0.85
CA ASN A 497 -4.68 -32.43 1.12
C ASN A 497 -4.60 -33.94 1.38
N ASN A 498 -5.70 -34.67 1.30
CA ASN A 498 -5.71 -36.12 1.49
C ASN A 498 -5.14 -36.83 0.27
N ASN A 499 -4.02 -37.54 0.46
CA ASN A 499 -3.59 -38.56 -0.48
C ASN A 499 -4.14 -39.92 -0.06
N PRO A 500 -4.70 -40.72 -0.99
CA PRO A 500 -5.34 -42.00 -0.67
C PRO A 500 -4.36 -43.13 -0.26
N ILE A 501 -3.06 -42.86 -0.09
CA ILE A 501 -1.99 -43.87 -0.07
C ILE A 501 -1.29 -44.00 1.31
N GLN A 502 -1.58 -43.14 2.31
CA GLN A 502 -0.92 -43.23 3.63
C GLN A 502 -1.86 -43.08 4.85
N SER A 503 -1.39 -43.65 5.96
CA SER A 503 -2.05 -43.99 7.24
C SER A 503 -2.62 -42.86 8.09
N TYR A 504 -2.46 -41.60 7.69
CA TYR A 504 -3.06 -40.46 8.41
C TYR A 504 -4.28 -39.95 7.65
N SER A 505 -5.44 -40.49 7.99
CA SER A 505 -6.73 -39.96 7.51
C SER A 505 -7.09 -38.66 8.24
N THR A 506 -7.98 -37.86 7.66
CA THR A 506 -8.62 -36.72 8.34
C THR A 506 -9.17 -37.09 9.72
N GLU A 507 -9.68 -38.31 9.87
CA GLU A 507 -10.19 -38.83 11.14
C GLU A 507 -9.08 -39.11 12.16
N SER A 508 -7.93 -39.62 11.72
CA SER A 508 -6.78 -39.83 12.61
C SER A 508 -6.24 -38.50 13.18
N PHE A 509 -6.17 -37.45 12.35
CA PHE A 509 -5.75 -36.12 12.80
C PHE A 509 -6.80 -35.48 13.72
N LYS A 510 -8.09 -35.64 13.44
CA LYS A 510 -9.17 -35.21 14.35
C LYS A 510 -9.05 -35.90 15.71
N GLN A 511 -8.82 -37.21 15.72
CA GLN A 511 -8.64 -37.97 16.97
C GLN A 511 -7.38 -37.55 17.71
N LEU A 512 -6.28 -37.23 17.01
CA LEU A 512 -5.06 -36.71 17.61
C LEU A 512 -5.32 -35.36 18.29
N ILE A 513 -5.99 -34.43 17.60
CA ILE A 513 -6.31 -33.10 18.15
C ILE A 513 -7.24 -33.24 19.35
N ASN A 514 -8.27 -34.10 19.26
CA ASN A 514 -9.22 -34.29 20.36
C ASN A 514 -8.54 -34.92 21.60
N LYS A 515 -7.62 -35.87 21.41
CA LYS A 515 -6.93 -36.57 22.51
C LYS A 515 -5.81 -35.75 23.15
N GLN A 516 -5.08 -34.95 22.38
CA GLN A 516 -3.85 -34.28 22.86
C GLN A 516 -3.99 -32.77 23.13
N ILE A 517 -4.95 -32.09 22.49
CA ILE A 517 -5.12 -30.63 22.60
C ILE A 517 -6.50 -30.28 23.17
N GLY A 518 -7.55 -30.94 22.64
CA GLY A 518 -8.94 -30.55 22.85
C GLY A 518 -9.42 -29.58 21.77
N ILE A 519 -10.60 -29.87 21.19
CA ILE A 519 -11.15 -29.13 20.04
C ILE A 519 -11.41 -27.65 20.38
N ASN A 520 -11.88 -27.37 21.59
CA ASN A 520 -12.18 -26.00 22.03
C ASN A 520 -10.92 -25.15 22.17
N LEU A 521 -9.86 -25.67 22.81
CA LEU A 521 -8.58 -24.98 22.94
C LEU A 521 -7.95 -24.73 21.56
N PHE A 522 -8.03 -25.71 20.67
CA PHE A 522 -7.55 -25.57 19.29
C PHE A 522 -8.27 -24.43 18.54
N LEU A 523 -9.60 -24.38 18.60
CA LEU A 523 -10.39 -23.33 17.94
C LEU A 523 -10.19 -21.95 18.57
N GLU A 524 -10.01 -21.88 19.90
CA GLU A 524 -9.67 -20.63 20.59
C GLU A 524 -8.34 -20.09 20.12
N LYS A 525 -7.29 -20.93 20.09
CA LYS A 525 -5.96 -20.54 19.60
C LYS A 525 -5.98 -20.12 18.14
N LEU A 526 -6.74 -20.82 17.30
CA LEU A 526 -6.89 -20.47 15.88
C LEU A 526 -7.49 -19.06 15.74
N ARG A 527 -8.56 -18.74 16.49
CA ARG A 527 -9.24 -17.43 16.43
C ARG A 527 -8.39 -16.24 16.89
N ILE A 528 -7.23 -16.46 17.51
CA ILE A 528 -6.32 -15.37 17.95
C ILE A 528 -5.84 -14.56 16.75
N ILE A 529 -5.55 -15.18 15.61
CA ILE A 529 -5.07 -14.48 14.40
C ILE A 529 -6.10 -13.43 13.96
N SER A 530 -7.37 -13.83 13.83
CA SER A 530 -8.47 -12.95 13.41
C SER A 530 -8.75 -11.79 14.37
N LYS A 531 -8.34 -11.89 15.64
CA LYS A 531 -8.51 -10.84 16.66
C LYS A 531 -7.32 -9.88 16.73
N SER A 532 -6.19 -10.21 16.09
CA SER A 532 -4.98 -9.41 16.15
C SER A 532 -5.11 -8.14 15.32
N GLU A 533 -4.66 -7.00 15.85
CA GLU A 533 -4.63 -5.73 15.11
C GLU A 533 -3.75 -5.83 13.85
N PHE A 534 -2.67 -6.62 13.93
CA PHE A 534 -1.77 -6.88 12.81
C PHE A 534 -2.47 -7.57 11.63
N TYR A 535 -3.43 -8.45 11.89
CA TYR A 535 -4.22 -9.12 10.86
C TYR A 535 -5.20 -8.15 10.18
N ILE A 536 -5.89 -7.33 10.96
CA ILE A 536 -6.85 -6.33 10.44
C ILE A 536 -6.12 -5.35 9.52
N LYS A 537 -4.97 -4.82 9.95
CA LYS A 537 -4.13 -3.94 9.13
C LYS A 537 -3.63 -4.61 7.85
N ALA A 538 -3.31 -5.91 7.90
CA ALA A 538 -2.83 -6.65 6.73
C ALA A 538 -3.93 -6.89 5.67
N LEU A 539 -5.21 -6.91 6.06
CA LEU A 539 -6.34 -7.08 5.13
C LEU A 539 -6.67 -5.80 4.33
N GLU A 540 -6.32 -4.61 4.83
CA GLU A 540 -6.77 -3.36 4.22
C GLU A 540 -6.15 -3.10 2.85
N LYS A 541 -4.82 -3.26 2.74
CA LYS A 541 -4.05 -2.91 1.54
C LYS A 541 -2.87 -3.87 1.34
N PRO A 542 -2.51 -4.19 0.09
CA PRO A 542 -1.35 -5.05 -0.19
C PRO A 542 -0.01 -4.38 0.10
N GLN A 543 0.02 -3.05 0.23
CA GLN A 543 1.24 -2.32 0.55
C GLN A 543 1.65 -2.54 2.01
N LEU A 544 2.90 -2.96 2.20
CA LEU A 544 3.53 -3.07 3.51
C LEU A 544 3.98 -1.68 4.01
N LYS A 545 3.27 -1.12 5.00
CA LYS A 545 3.62 0.15 5.66
C LYS A 545 4.05 -0.09 7.11
N PHE A 546 5.16 -0.79 7.31
CA PHE A 546 5.73 -0.95 8.65
C PHE A 546 6.68 0.21 8.96
N LEU A 547 6.49 0.86 10.10
CA LEU A 547 7.38 1.91 10.60
C LEU A 547 8.50 1.30 11.44
N VAL A 548 8.19 0.20 12.14
CA VAL A 548 9.13 -0.46 13.06
C VAL A 548 9.16 -1.96 12.78
N SER A 549 10.31 -2.59 13.03
CA SER A 549 10.49 -4.04 12.85
C SER A 549 9.47 -4.90 13.60
N ASN A 550 8.96 -4.42 14.73
CA ASN A 550 7.98 -5.15 15.53
C ASN A 550 6.59 -5.31 14.87
N GLU A 551 6.27 -4.50 13.87
CA GLU A 551 4.98 -4.56 13.15
C GLU A 551 4.98 -5.61 12.03
N MET A 552 6.15 -6.15 11.66
CA MET A 552 6.32 -7.11 10.58
C MET A 552 5.80 -8.50 10.97
N ILE A 553 4.50 -8.71 10.84
CA ILE A 553 3.88 -9.98 11.23
C ILE A 553 3.23 -10.64 10.02
N PHE A 554 2.13 -10.09 9.53
CA PHE A 554 1.35 -10.68 8.44
C PHE A 554 1.46 -9.87 7.14
N ASP A 555 1.42 -10.57 6.02
CA ASP A 555 1.21 -9.98 4.69
C ASP A 555 -0.23 -10.16 4.22
N HIS A 556 -0.63 -9.35 3.26
CA HIS A 556 -2.00 -9.31 2.72
C HIS A 556 -2.43 -10.63 2.05
N GLU A 557 -1.53 -11.33 1.36
CA GLU A 557 -1.89 -12.59 0.69
C GLU A 557 -2.08 -13.72 1.71
N PHE A 558 -1.26 -13.77 2.76
CA PHE A 558 -1.49 -14.69 3.87
C PHE A 558 -2.80 -14.39 4.61
N ALA A 559 -3.13 -13.11 4.83
CA ALA A 559 -4.37 -12.74 5.51
C ALA A 559 -5.61 -13.26 4.75
N HIS A 560 -5.66 -13.13 3.42
CA HIS A 560 -6.71 -13.74 2.61
C HIS A 560 -6.69 -15.28 2.60
N LEU A 561 -5.50 -15.90 2.58
CA LEU A 561 -5.37 -17.35 2.68
C LEU A 561 -5.97 -17.85 4.01
N TYR A 562 -5.69 -17.15 5.11
CA TYR A 562 -6.23 -17.48 6.41
C TYR A 562 -7.76 -17.28 6.46
N GLU A 563 -8.28 -16.16 5.95
CA GLU A 563 -9.71 -15.86 5.87
C GLU A 563 -10.50 -16.96 5.15
N THR A 564 -9.98 -17.43 4.01
CA THR A 564 -10.64 -18.46 3.19
C THR A 564 -10.62 -19.85 3.83
N LEU A 565 -9.53 -20.21 4.52
CA LEU A 565 -9.33 -21.58 5.04
C LEU A 565 -9.76 -21.75 6.50
N GLN A 566 -9.75 -20.69 7.32
CA GLN A 566 -10.17 -20.74 8.73
C GLN A 566 -11.58 -21.32 8.89
N SER A 567 -12.53 -20.81 8.09
CA SER A 567 -13.94 -21.24 8.15
C SER A 567 -14.11 -22.72 7.78
N SER A 568 -13.38 -23.17 6.77
CA SER A 568 -13.35 -24.55 6.32
C SER A 568 -12.80 -25.49 7.40
N ILE A 569 -11.69 -25.11 8.04
CA ILE A 569 -11.08 -25.86 9.15
C ILE A 569 -12.04 -25.96 10.34
N SER A 570 -12.66 -24.84 10.74
CA SER A 570 -13.61 -24.83 11.86
C SER A 570 -14.83 -25.72 11.58
N ASN A 571 -15.35 -25.69 10.34
CA ASN A 571 -16.51 -26.50 9.95
C ASN A 571 -16.21 -28.01 9.95
N ILE A 572 -14.99 -28.40 9.57
CA ILE A 572 -14.57 -29.81 9.57
C ILE A 572 -14.46 -30.35 10.99
N LEU A 573 -14.05 -29.52 11.95
CA LEU A 573 -13.91 -29.89 13.35
C LEU A 573 -15.25 -29.93 14.11
N THR A 574 -16.22 -29.09 13.75
CA THR A 574 -17.53 -29.02 14.43
C THR A 574 -18.58 -30.00 13.89
N LYS A 575 -18.46 -30.47 12.64
CA LYS A 575 -19.47 -31.32 11.95
C LYS A 575 -19.63 -32.76 12.50
N GLN A 576 -19.21 -33.08 13.73
CA GLN A 576 -19.33 -34.44 14.29
C GLN A 576 -20.24 -34.61 15.52
N GLU A 577 -20.98 -33.59 15.97
CA GLU A 577 -21.92 -33.77 17.09
C GLU A 577 -23.29 -34.39 16.73
N ILE A 578 -23.59 -34.70 15.45
CA ILE A 578 -24.97 -35.09 15.05
C ILE A 578 -25.16 -36.60 14.74
N ILE A 579 -24.12 -37.46 14.72
CA ILE A 579 -24.29 -38.87 14.26
C ILE A 579 -24.06 -39.91 15.37
N SER A 580 -24.29 -39.58 16.64
CA SER A 580 -24.21 -40.58 17.72
C SER A 580 -25.38 -40.56 18.69
N THR A 581 -26.61 -40.41 18.21
CA THR A 581 -27.83 -40.78 18.97
C THR A 581 -28.96 -41.16 18.02
N ASP A 582 -28.81 -42.23 17.25
CA ASP A 582 -29.96 -42.91 16.61
C ASP A 582 -29.60 -44.38 16.38
N ASN A 583 -29.42 -45.11 17.49
CA ASN A 583 -29.35 -46.57 17.49
C ASN A 583 -29.88 -47.10 18.82
N SER A 584 -31.17 -46.87 19.08
CA SER A 584 -31.91 -47.64 20.08
C SER A 584 -33.42 -47.49 19.92
N PHE A 585 -34.02 -48.12 18.91
CA PHE A 585 -35.37 -48.70 19.04
C PHE A 585 -35.48 -49.93 18.16
N ILE A 586 -35.05 -51.06 18.72
CA ILE A 586 -35.48 -52.39 18.33
C ILE A 586 -36.94 -52.54 18.79
N VAL A 587 -37.86 -52.82 17.87
CA VAL A 587 -39.19 -53.37 18.21
C VAL A 587 -39.16 -54.85 17.87
N PRO A 588 -39.39 -55.77 18.82
CA PRO A 588 -39.60 -57.17 18.51
C PRO A 588 -41.08 -57.44 18.15
N THR A 589 -41.24 -58.18 17.05
CA THR A 589 -42.42 -58.92 16.54
C THR A 589 -43.76 -58.21 16.42
#